data_AF-A0A1Q2YVL1-F1
#
_entry.id   AF-A0A1Q2YVL1-F1
#
_cell.length_a   1.000
_cell.length_b   1.000
_cell.length_c   1.000
_cell.angle_alpha   90.00
_cell.angle_beta   90.00
_cell.angle_gamma   90.00
#
_symmetry.space_group_name_H-M   'P 1'
#
loop_
_entity.id
_entity.type
_entity.pdbx_description
1 polymer ?
#
loop_
_entity_poly.entity_id
_entity_poly.type
_entity_poly.pdbx_seq_one_letter_code
_entity_poly.pdbx_strand_id
1 'polypeptide(L)'
;MALYPRGTHPGGRFPALPGAGCGKDGRMRVEELETPVPVVDLDVMERNLKRMQDYCDAHGIALRPHIKTHKLPRLAQRQVELGAKGITCQKLGEAEVMADAGLDDIFISYPLIGEAKAHRLAALAKRVRMRVAVDNPLALATAAQAARESGAEIGVVVEFDSGNKRTGVETVGEALALAKEIAATPGLRFDGLMTYPTSAQTRVFLEEARPAFAAAGLEIPMLSGGGSPGAWAVHEIAPIDEMRVGTYIYNDRAMVGAGAATLDDCAMVVWATVISRPAEGRAILDCGSKTLSSDMVAPEVGPGYGLMPDYPDAVITRVNEEHGTVDVSRCAKKPELGERVRIIPNHTCVVTNLHDEVVFARDGEVVGSWPIPARGMTR
;
A
#
# COMPACT_ATOMS: atom_id res chain seq x y z
N MET A 1 13.92 15.92 -27.13
CA MET A 1 14.92 14.88 -26.83
C MET A 1 14.18 13.81 -26.05
N ALA A 2 13.90 12.65 -26.65
CA ALA A 2 13.05 11.64 -26.04
C ALA A 2 13.75 11.03 -24.82
N LEU A 3 13.35 11.45 -23.62
CA LEU A 3 13.64 10.71 -22.39
C LEU A 3 12.79 9.44 -22.45
N TYR A 4 13.42 8.29 -22.21
CA TYR A 4 12.85 6.95 -22.10
C TYR A 4 12.73 6.10 -23.39
N PRO A 5 13.58 5.08 -23.55
CA PRO A 5 13.26 3.97 -24.43
C PRO A 5 12.15 3.14 -23.79
N ARG A 6 11.07 2.87 -24.55
CA ARG A 6 10.16 1.76 -24.26
C ARG A 6 10.96 0.46 -24.33
N GLY A 7 11.44 0.00 -23.18
CA GLY A 7 12.22 -1.23 -23.03
C GLY A 7 11.55 -2.13 -22.01
N THR A 8 10.81 -3.12 -22.50
CA THR A 8 10.51 -4.34 -21.77
C THR A 8 11.82 -4.99 -21.32
N HIS A 9 12.07 -5.07 -20.02
CA HIS A 9 13.07 -5.98 -19.46
C HIS A 9 12.38 -7.12 -18.74
N PRO A 10 12.20 -8.29 -19.38
CA PRO A 10 11.95 -9.52 -18.65
C PRO A 10 13.28 -9.94 -18.00
N GLY A 11 13.36 -9.92 -16.67
CA GLY A 11 14.48 -10.50 -15.92
C GLY A 11 15.70 -9.61 -15.63
N GLY A 12 15.61 -8.28 -15.79
CA GLY A 12 16.69 -7.37 -15.42
C GLY A 12 16.71 -7.07 -13.91
N ARG A 13 17.87 -7.22 -13.25
CA ARG A 13 18.10 -6.64 -11.92
C ARG A 13 17.69 -5.17 -11.97
N PHE A 14 16.69 -4.77 -11.18
CA PHE A 14 16.44 -3.35 -10.92
C PHE A 14 17.74 -2.74 -10.38
N PRO A 15 18.14 -1.55 -10.84
CA PRO A 15 19.34 -0.91 -10.35
C PRO A 15 19.27 -0.83 -8.82
N ALA A 16 20.43 -1.01 -8.16
CA ALA A 16 20.53 -0.75 -6.72
C ALA A 16 19.98 0.65 -6.43
N LEU A 17 19.39 0.85 -5.25
CA LEU A 17 19.15 2.21 -4.74
C LEU A 17 20.46 2.97 -4.92
N PRO A 18 20.48 4.07 -5.68
CA PRO A 18 21.75 4.73 -5.95
C PRO A 18 22.40 5.08 -4.62
N GLY A 19 23.61 4.56 -4.41
CA GLY A 19 24.39 4.87 -3.23
C GLY A 19 24.73 6.36 -3.22
N ALA A 20 24.87 6.94 -2.02
CA ALA A 20 25.41 8.28 -1.86
C ALA A 20 26.81 8.32 -2.50
N GLY A 21 26.91 8.91 -3.69
CA GLY A 21 28.17 9.13 -4.40
C GLY A 21 28.34 8.36 -5.71
N CYS A 22 27.79 8.91 -6.79
CA CYS A 22 28.45 8.87 -8.09
C CYS A 22 27.95 10.06 -8.94
N GLY A 23 28.87 10.89 -9.44
CA GLY A 23 28.59 11.97 -10.39
C GLY A 23 29.06 13.35 -9.93
N LYS A 24 30.18 13.81 -10.51
CA LYS A 24 30.59 15.22 -10.61
C LYS A 24 29.85 15.84 -11.80
N ASP A 25 29.39 17.09 -11.62
CA ASP A 25 28.78 18.03 -12.57
C ASP A 25 27.43 17.62 -13.21
N GLY A 26 26.35 18.36 -12.90
CA GLY A 26 25.04 18.26 -13.58
C GLY A 26 23.90 17.58 -12.79
N ARG A 27 23.82 17.76 -11.47
CA ARG A 27 22.73 17.19 -10.66
C ARG A 27 21.46 18.04 -10.79
N MET A 28 20.39 17.45 -11.29
CA MET A 28 19.07 18.07 -11.41
C MET A 28 18.43 18.19 -10.03
N ARG A 29 17.99 19.40 -9.66
CA ARG A 29 17.19 19.62 -8.45
C ARG A 29 15.74 19.25 -8.68
N VAL A 30 15.03 18.83 -7.63
CA VAL A 30 13.60 18.49 -7.71
C VAL A 30 12.77 19.68 -8.19
N GLU A 31 13.20 20.90 -7.86
CA GLU A 31 12.62 22.16 -8.29
C GLU A 31 12.80 22.46 -9.79
N GLU A 32 13.52 21.61 -10.53
CA GLU A 32 13.72 21.74 -11.99
C GLU A 32 12.86 20.77 -12.80
N LEU A 33 12.20 19.79 -12.17
CA LEU A 33 11.41 18.75 -12.85
C LEU A 33 10.16 19.31 -13.53
N GLU A 34 9.70 18.73 -14.63
CA GLU A 34 8.36 19.07 -15.15
C GLU A 34 7.27 18.69 -14.13
N THR A 35 6.28 19.57 -13.94
CA THR A 35 5.14 19.34 -13.03
C THR A 35 3.87 19.03 -13.82
N PRO A 36 2.90 18.30 -13.22
CA PRO A 36 2.93 17.75 -11.86
C PRO A 36 3.74 16.44 -11.76
N VAL A 37 4.47 16.26 -10.65
CA VAL A 37 5.31 15.07 -10.44
C VAL A 37 5.31 14.58 -8.98
N PRO A 38 5.04 13.29 -8.72
CA PRO A 38 5.23 12.70 -7.40
C PRO A 38 6.72 12.41 -7.17
N VAL A 39 7.22 12.89 -6.04
CA VAL A 39 8.61 12.74 -5.62
C VAL A 39 8.62 12.06 -4.26
N VAL A 40 9.45 11.03 -4.11
CA VAL A 40 9.69 10.31 -2.86
C VAL A 40 11.07 10.67 -2.34
N ASP A 41 11.12 11.21 -1.13
CA ASP A 41 12.35 11.38 -0.37
C ASP A 41 12.84 9.99 0.11
N LEU A 42 14.00 9.57 -0.38
CA LEU A 42 14.55 8.25 -0.08
C LEU A 42 15.00 8.13 1.38
N ASP A 43 15.51 9.19 1.99
CA ASP A 43 15.99 9.15 3.38
C ASP A 43 14.80 8.97 4.34
N VAL A 44 13.71 9.70 4.09
CA VAL A 44 12.46 9.56 4.86
C VAL A 44 11.84 8.18 4.64
N MET A 45 11.76 7.72 3.39
CA MET A 45 11.21 6.40 3.05
C MET A 45 12.00 5.27 3.73
N GLU A 46 13.33 5.30 3.65
CA GLU A 46 14.20 4.27 4.26
C GLU A 46 14.08 4.27 5.80
N ARG A 47 13.97 5.45 6.42
CA ARG A 47 13.69 5.57 7.85
C ARG A 47 12.35 4.94 8.22
N ASN A 48 11.29 5.21 7.44
CA ASN A 48 9.98 4.63 7.66
C ASN A 48 9.98 3.10 7.54
N LEU A 49 10.65 2.58 6.51
CA LEU A 49 10.85 1.15 6.30
C LEU A 49 11.48 0.48 7.51
N LYS A 50 12.62 1.03 7.97
CA LYS A 50 13.34 0.47 9.12
C LYS A 50 12.51 0.56 10.40
N ARG A 51 11.88 1.70 10.67
CA ARG A 51 11.10 1.93 11.90
C ARG A 51 9.93 0.95 12.03
N MET A 52 9.24 0.63 10.94
CA MET A 52 8.13 -0.33 10.97
C MET A 52 8.62 -1.76 11.20
N GLN A 53 9.72 -2.15 10.56
CA GLN A 53 10.33 -3.46 10.77
C GLN A 53 10.82 -3.60 12.22
N ASP A 54 11.56 -2.61 12.74
CA ASP A 54 12.05 -2.60 14.12
C ASP A 54 10.91 -2.73 15.14
N TYR A 55 9.78 -2.06 14.92
CA TYR A 55 8.60 -2.17 15.77
C TYR A 55 8.00 -3.58 15.74
N CYS A 56 7.81 -4.14 14.55
CA CYS A 56 7.35 -5.52 14.40
C CYS A 56 8.25 -6.50 15.15
N ASP A 57 9.58 -6.37 14.98
CA ASP A 57 10.56 -7.24 15.64
C ASP A 57 10.51 -7.08 17.17
N ALA A 58 10.44 -5.84 17.67
CA ALA A 58 10.36 -5.54 19.10
C ALA A 58 9.11 -6.13 19.78
N HIS A 59 8.03 -6.30 19.03
CA HIS A 59 6.76 -6.87 19.53
C HIS A 59 6.55 -8.34 19.13
N GLY A 60 7.51 -8.97 18.47
CA GLY A 60 7.40 -10.36 18.02
C GLY A 60 6.33 -10.60 16.95
N ILE A 61 5.99 -9.57 16.17
CA ILE A 61 4.96 -9.62 15.12
C ILE A 61 5.67 -9.71 13.76
N ALA A 62 5.28 -10.67 12.91
CA ALA A 62 5.80 -10.75 11.56
C ALA A 62 5.28 -9.56 10.71
N LEU A 63 6.18 -8.81 10.07
CA LEU A 63 5.77 -7.81 9.09
C LEU A 63 5.55 -8.48 7.73
N ARG A 64 4.33 -8.35 7.16
CA ARG A 64 4.03 -8.72 5.77
C ARG A 64 3.47 -7.51 5.02
N PRO A 65 4.34 -6.62 4.53
CA PRO A 65 3.94 -5.32 4.04
C PRO A 65 3.04 -5.43 2.82
N HIS A 66 2.12 -4.48 2.70
CA HIS A 66 1.21 -4.43 1.58
C HIS A 66 1.73 -3.52 0.48
N ILE A 67 1.94 -4.08 -0.71
CA ILE A 67 2.57 -3.36 -1.82
C ILE A 67 1.66 -2.34 -2.50
N LYS A 68 0.35 -2.32 -2.22
CA LYS A 68 -0.65 -1.49 -2.94
C LYS A 68 -0.32 -0.01 -2.92
N THR A 69 0.44 0.44 -1.92
CA THR A 69 0.88 1.83 -1.78
C THR A 69 1.89 2.21 -2.84
N HIS A 70 2.91 1.38 -3.08
CA HIS A 70 4.04 1.73 -3.95
C HIS A 70 4.06 1.00 -5.28
N LYS A 71 3.53 -0.23 -5.36
CA LYS A 71 3.46 -1.04 -6.61
C LYS A 71 4.81 -1.22 -7.33
N LEU A 72 5.89 -1.14 -6.56
CA LEU A 72 7.28 -1.20 -7.01
C LEU A 72 7.98 -2.45 -6.45
N PRO A 73 8.42 -3.39 -7.31
CA PRO A 73 9.10 -4.59 -6.86
C PRO A 73 10.39 -4.34 -6.08
N ARG A 74 11.17 -3.33 -6.46
CA ARG A 74 12.42 -3.01 -5.76
C ARG A 74 12.19 -2.60 -4.30
N LEU A 75 11.09 -1.89 -4.01
CA LEU A 75 10.72 -1.52 -2.64
C LEU A 75 10.16 -2.71 -1.85
N ALA A 76 9.40 -3.60 -2.51
CA ALA A 76 8.97 -4.86 -1.90
C ALA A 76 10.16 -5.76 -1.52
N GLN A 77 11.15 -5.90 -2.40
CA GLN A 77 12.40 -6.59 -2.11
C GLN A 77 13.13 -5.93 -0.95
N ARG A 78 13.20 -4.59 -0.92
CA ARG A 78 13.85 -3.86 0.17
C ARG A 78 13.19 -4.14 1.52
N GLN A 79 11.86 -4.26 1.56
CA GLN A 79 11.15 -4.64 2.79
C GLN A 79 11.51 -6.06 3.25
N VAL A 80 11.61 -7.02 2.31
CA VAL A 80 12.06 -8.39 2.61
C VAL A 80 13.51 -8.42 3.07
N GLU A 81 14.41 -7.66 2.42
CA GLU A 81 15.82 -7.49 2.84
C GLU A 81 15.95 -6.97 4.27
N LEU A 82 15.00 -6.16 4.75
CA LEU A 82 14.97 -5.62 6.11
C LEU A 82 14.45 -6.62 7.15
N GLY A 83 13.70 -7.66 6.75
CA GLY A 83 13.21 -8.69 7.66
C GLY A 83 11.76 -9.14 7.42
N ALA A 84 11.04 -8.50 6.51
CA ALA A 84 9.64 -8.83 6.25
C ALA A 84 9.46 -10.30 5.82
N LYS A 85 8.37 -10.92 6.28
CA LYS A 85 8.01 -12.30 5.99
C LYS A 85 7.06 -12.34 4.79
N GLY A 86 7.63 -12.24 3.60
CA GLY A 86 6.90 -12.14 2.34
C GLY A 86 6.20 -10.80 2.16
N ILE A 87 5.24 -10.73 1.24
CA ILE A 87 4.48 -9.52 0.93
C ILE A 87 2.98 -9.77 0.78
N THR A 88 2.20 -8.70 0.82
CA THR A 88 0.76 -8.71 0.56
C THR A 88 0.42 -7.95 -0.73
N CYS A 89 -0.29 -8.62 -1.64
CA CYS A 89 -0.93 -8.04 -2.82
C CYS A 89 -2.44 -8.02 -2.66
N GLN A 90 -3.12 -7.07 -3.32
CA GLN A 90 -4.58 -7.01 -3.31
C GLN A 90 -5.16 -7.82 -4.48
N LYS A 91 -4.45 -7.88 -5.61
CA LYS A 91 -4.93 -8.50 -6.86
C LYS A 91 -3.88 -9.39 -7.51
N LEU A 92 -4.32 -10.31 -8.36
CA LEU A 92 -3.45 -11.26 -9.06
C LEU A 92 -2.45 -10.55 -9.98
N GLY A 93 -2.86 -9.49 -10.67
CA GLY A 93 -1.94 -8.73 -11.55
C GLY A 93 -0.77 -8.11 -10.80
N GLU A 94 -0.99 -7.69 -9.55
CA GLU A 94 0.10 -7.23 -8.68
C GLU A 94 1.02 -8.40 -8.30
N ALA A 95 0.45 -9.54 -7.91
CA ALA A 95 1.21 -10.72 -7.54
C ALA A 95 2.06 -11.26 -8.71
N GLU A 96 1.56 -11.24 -9.94
CA GLU A 96 2.30 -11.60 -11.16
C GLU A 96 3.54 -10.73 -11.34
N VAL A 97 3.39 -9.41 -11.27
CA VAL A 97 4.51 -8.46 -11.36
C VAL A 97 5.55 -8.70 -10.26
N MET A 98 5.10 -8.97 -9.03
CA MET A 98 6.01 -9.21 -7.90
C MET A 98 6.74 -10.55 -8.02
N ALA A 99 6.04 -11.60 -8.43
CA ALA A 99 6.63 -12.92 -8.66
C ALA A 99 7.64 -12.91 -9.81
N ASP A 100 7.36 -12.19 -10.90
CA ASP A 100 8.30 -12.02 -12.02
C ASP A 100 9.57 -11.26 -11.63
N ALA A 101 9.49 -10.44 -10.58
CA ALA A 101 10.62 -9.75 -9.98
C ALA A 101 11.36 -10.57 -8.90
N GLY A 102 10.98 -11.84 -8.68
CA GLY A 102 11.67 -12.77 -7.78
C GLY A 102 11.19 -12.75 -6.33
N LEU A 103 10.04 -12.14 -6.02
CA LEU A 103 9.38 -12.31 -4.72
C LEU A 103 8.64 -13.65 -4.70
N ASP A 104 8.89 -14.48 -3.68
CA ASP A 104 8.51 -15.89 -3.67
C ASP A 104 7.51 -16.28 -2.56
N ASP A 105 7.16 -15.37 -1.65
CA ASP A 105 6.13 -15.53 -0.62
C ASP A 105 5.10 -14.40 -0.71
N ILE A 106 3.95 -14.70 -1.32
CA ILE A 106 2.92 -13.70 -1.65
C ILE A 106 1.57 -14.10 -1.04
N PHE A 107 0.99 -13.18 -0.29
CA PHE A 107 -0.38 -13.26 0.22
C PHE A 107 -1.31 -12.36 -0.59
N ILE A 108 -2.36 -12.93 -1.19
CA ILE A 108 -3.47 -12.17 -1.75
C ILE A 108 -4.56 -11.99 -0.70
N SER A 109 -4.63 -10.79 -0.11
CA SER A 109 -5.63 -10.44 0.91
C SER A 109 -6.96 -9.97 0.28
N TYR A 110 -7.52 -10.79 -0.60
CA TYR A 110 -8.78 -10.54 -1.31
C TYR A 110 -9.47 -11.84 -1.72
N PRO A 111 -10.80 -11.97 -1.57
CA PRO A 111 -11.53 -13.15 -2.04
C PRO A 111 -11.52 -13.23 -3.58
N LEU A 112 -10.79 -14.22 -4.11
CA LEU A 112 -10.72 -14.46 -5.55
C LEU A 112 -11.93 -15.28 -6.00
N ILE A 113 -12.77 -14.71 -6.86
CA ILE A 113 -13.96 -15.38 -7.39
C ILE A 113 -13.83 -15.59 -8.89
N GLY A 114 -13.92 -16.85 -9.32
CA GLY A 114 -14.15 -17.25 -10.71
C GLY A 114 -12.97 -17.95 -11.39
N GLU A 115 -13.30 -18.76 -12.39
CA GLU A 115 -12.38 -19.67 -13.11
C GLU A 115 -11.13 -18.97 -13.66
N ALA A 116 -11.28 -17.81 -14.31
CA ALA A 116 -10.13 -17.06 -14.83
C ALA A 116 -9.12 -16.67 -13.74
N LYS A 117 -9.59 -16.46 -12.49
CA LYS A 117 -8.70 -16.18 -11.34
C LYS A 117 -8.07 -17.47 -10.81
N ALA A 118 -8.78 -18.59 -10.85
CA ALA A 118 -8.22 -19.89 -10.49
C ALA A 118 -7.03 -20.26 -11.40
N HIS A 119 -7.16 -20.11 -12.72
CA HIS A 119 -6.07 -20.39 -13.67
C HIS A 119 -4.83 -19.52 -13.42
N ARG A 120 -5.02 -18.23 -13.16
CA ARG A 120 -3.92 -17.29 -12.86
C ARG A 120 -3.27 -17.59 -11.51
N LEU A 121 -4.07 -17.89 -10.48
CA LEU A 121 -3.56 -18.32 -9.19
C LEU A 121 -2.78 -19.64 -9.31
N ALA A 122 -3.24 -20.60 -10.12
CA ALA A 122 -2.54 -21.85 -10.38
C ALA A 122 -1.18 -21.62 -11.04
N ALA A 123 -1.12 -20.72 -12.02
CA ALA A 123 0.12 -20.35 -12.68
C ALA A 123 1.13 -19.71 -11.72
N LEU A 124 0.68 -18.88 -10.77
CA LEU A 124 1.51 -18.34 -9.70
C LEU A 124 1.98 -19.43 -8.72
N ALA A 125 1.07 -20.27 -8.24
CA ALA A 125 1.35 -21.31 -7.25
C ALA A 125 2.37 -22.37 -7.75
N LYS A 126 2.52 -22.53 -9.07
CA LYS A 126 3.59 -23.36 -9.66
C LYS A 126 5.00 -22.79 -9.48
N ARG A 127 5.14 -21.49 -9.21
CA ARG A 127 6.42 -20.78 -9.21
C ARG A 127 6.79 -20.23 -7.84
N VAL A 128 5.81 -19.80 -7.08
CA VAL A 128 5.99 -19.10 -5.80
C VAL A 128 5.00 -19.60 -4.76
N ARG A 129 5.33 -19.41 -3.48
CA ARG A 129 4.45 -19.74 -2.37
C ARG A 129 3.29 -18.75 -2.33
N MET A 130 2.08 -19.29 -2.55
CA MET A 130 0.86 -18.51 -2.55
C MET A 130 0.04 -18.75 -1.28
N ARG A 131 -0.46 -17.65 -0.73
CA ARG A 131 -1.53 -17.62 0.26
C ARG A 131 -2.68 -16.76 -0.26
N VAL A 132 -3.93 -17.14 0.01
CA VAL A 132 -5.11 -16.37 -0.41
C VAL A 132 -6.14 -16.23 0.71
N ALA A 133 -6.83 -15.10 0.74
CA ALA A 133 -7.94 -14.87 1.66
C ALA A 133 -9.25 -15.41 1.08
N VAL A 134 -10.09 -15.99 1.95
CA VAL A 134 -11.45 -16.40 1.62
C VAL A 134 -12.40 -15.99 2.73
N ASP A 135 -13.62 -15.64 2.39
CA ASP A 135 -14.71 -15.37 3.33
C ASP A 135 -16.02 -16.07 2.93
N ASN A 136 -15.98 -16.88 1.87
CA ASN A 136 -17.14 -17.57 1.35
C ASN A 136 -16.75 -18.82 0.55
N PRO A 137 -17.69 -19.77 0.34
CA PRO A 137 -17.42 -21.00 -0.40
C PRO A 137 -17.00 -20.82 -1.86
N LEU A 138 -17.41 -19.75 -2.56
CA LEU A 138 -17.01 -19.51 -3.95
C LEU A 138 -15.53 -19.11 -4.07
N ALA A 139 -15.03 -18.34 -3.10
CA ALA A 139 -13.62 -18.00 -3.02
C ALA A 139 -12.77 -19.24 -2.69
N LEU A 140 -13.24 -20.08 -1.76
CA LEU A 140 -12.62 -21.37 -1.45
C LEU A 140 -12.58 -22.28 -2.68
N ALA A 141 -13.69 -22.42 -3.42
CA ALA A 141 -13.77 -23.21 -4.64
C ALA A 141 -12.76 -22.74 -5.71
N THR A 142 -12.54 -21.43 -5.82
CA THR A 142 -11.53 -20.84 -6.72
C THR A 142 -10.12 -21.25 -6.29
N ALA A 143 -9.80 -21.20 -5.00
CA ALA A 143 -8.51 -21.65 -4.47
C ALA A 143 -8.32 -23.17 -4.67
N ALA A 144 -9.35 -23.97 -4.42
CA ALA A 144 -9.33 -25.43 -4.60
C ALA A 144 -9.08 -25.81 -6.07
N GLN A 145 -9.70 -25.09 -7.01
CA GLN A 145 -9.43 -25.26 -8.44
C GLN A 145 -7.97 -24.94 -8.77
N ALA A 146 -7.45 -23.82 -8.27
CA ALA A 146 -6.07 -23.44 -8.51
C ALA A 146 -5.06 -24.46 -7.95
N ALA A 147 -5.33 -25.02 -6.77
CA ALA A 147 -4.52 -26.07 -6.16
C ALA A 147 -4.50 -27.33 -7.03
N ARG A 148 -5.67 -27.79 -7.51
CA ARG A 148 -5.76 -28.95 -8.42
C ARG A 148 -4.99 -28.73 -9.73
N GLU A 149 -5.11 -27.56 -10.34
CA GLU A 149 -4.46 -27.23 -11.62
C GLU A 149 -2.95 -27.01 -11.50
N SER A 150 -2.51 -26.50 -10.36
CA SER A 150 -1.09 -26.28 -10.08
C SER A 150 -0.36 -27.54 -9.63
N GLY A 151 -1.06 -28.44 -8.95
CA GLY A 151 -0.44 -29.53 -8.20
C GLY A 151 0.33 -29.05 -6.97
N ALA A 152 0.22 -27.77 -6.62
CA ALA A 152 0.89 -27.15 -5.48
C ALA A 152 -0.08 -27.06 -4.28
N GLU A 153 0.49 -27.00 -3.08
CA GLU A 153 -0.27 -26.67 -1.88
C GLU A 153 -0.42 -25.15 -1.76
N ILE A 154 -1.65 -24.67 -1.63
CA ILE A 154 -1.98 -23.23 -1.49
C ILE A 154 -2.43 -22.96 -0.05
N GLY A 155 -1.81 -21.97 0.60
CA GLY A 155 -2.24 -21.50 1.91
C GLY A 155 -3.55 -20.71 1.81
N VAL A 156 -4.48 -20.97 2.71
CA VAL A 156 -5.78 -20.29 2.75
C VAL A 156 -6.02 -19.70 4.13
N VAL A 157 -6.39 -18.42 4.17
CA VAL A 157 -6.70 -17.69 5.38
C VAL A 157 -8.15 -17.26 5.34
N VAL A 158 -8.89 -17.48 6.42
CA VAL A 158 -10.29 -17.04 6.50
C VAL A 158 -10.36 -15.60 6.99
N GLU A 159 -10.96 -14.71 6.20
CA GLU A 159 -11.21 -13.33 6.62
C GLU A 159 -12.48 -13.26 7.46
N PHE A 160 -12.42 -12.53 8.58
CA PHE A 160 -13.58 -12.20 9.41
C PHE A 160 -13.71 -10.69 9.59
N ASP A 161 -14.94 -10.21 9.74
CA ASP A 161 -15.23 -8.80 9.99
C ASP A 161 -15.02 -8.44 11.46
N SER A 162 -14.17 -7.45 11.73
CA SER A 162 -13.98 -6.86 13.05
C SER A 162 -14.62 -5.46 13.17
N GLY A 163 -15.72 -5.24 12.45
CA GLY A 163 -16.54 -4.03 12.54
C GLY A 163 -16.36 -3.04 11.38
N ASN A 164 -15.52 -3.36 10.40
CA ASN A 164 -15.33 -2.52 9.21
C ASN A 164 -16.44 -2.72 8.17
N LYS A 165 -17.20 -3.83 8.28
CA LYS A 165 -18.39 -4.11 7.46
C LYS A 165 -18.11 -4.04 5.95
N ARG A 166 -16.98 -4.62 5.53
CA ARG A 166 -16.54 -4.63 4.12
C ARG A 166 -16.54 -6.03 3.50
N THR A 167 -15.74 -6.92 4.08
CA THR A 167 -15.50 -8.32 3.68
C THR A 167 -15.27 -9.13 4.94
N GLY A 168 -15.32 -10.46 4.82
CA GLY A 168 -15.14 -11.37 5.94
C GLY A 168 -16.45 -11.94 6.49
N VAL A 169 -16.36 -13.15 7.04
CA VAL A 169 -17.46 -13.77 7.79
C VAL A 169 -17.75 -12.99 9.08
N GLU A 170 -18.99 -13.04 9.56
CA GLU A 170 -19.37 -12.28 10.76
C GLU A 170 -19.33 -13.11 12.04
N THR A 171 -19.37 -14.44 11.92
CA THR A 171 -19.43 -15.34 13.08
C THR A 171 -18.27 -16.34 13.12
N VAL A 172 -17.92 -16.78 14.33
CA VAL A 172 -16.93 -17.85 14.54
C VAL A 172 -17.38 -19.17 13.90
N GLY A 173 -18.68 -19.46 13.90
CA GLY A 173 -19.24 -20.66 13.27
C GLY A 173 -18.99 -20.71 11.77
N GLU A 174 -19.16 -19.59 11.07
CA GLU A 174 -18.85 -19.46 9.65
C GLU A 174 -17.34 -19.61 9.37
N ALA A 175 -16.51 -18.97 10.20
CA ALA A 175 -15.05 -19.09 10.07
C ALA A 175 -14.59 -20.54 10.24
N LEU A 176 -15.12 -21.22 11.25
CA LEU A 176 -14.82 -22.63 11.54
C LEU A 176 -15.32 -23.55 10.42
N ALA A 177 -16.48 -23.27 9.83
CA ALA A 177 -17.01 -24.04 8.70
C ALA A 177 -16.06 -23.98 7.50
N LEU A 178 -15.62 -22.77 7.12
CA LEU A 178 -14.62 -22.60 6.05
C LEU A 178 -13.29 -23.26 6.40
N ALA A 179 -12.80 -23.12 7.63
CA ALA A 179 -11.55 -23.75 8.06
C ALA A 179 -11.60 -25.29 7.95
N LYS A 180 -12.72 -25.91 8.30
CA LYS A 180 -12.95 -27.36 8.12
C LYS A 180 -12.94 -27.75 6.66
N GLU A 181 -13.62 -26.98 5.81
CA GLU A 181 -13.65 -27.25 4.37
C GLU A 181 -12.27 -27.11 3.73
N ILE A 182 -11.49 -26.10 4.14
CA ILE A 182 -10.09 -25.93 3.72
C ILE A 182 -9.27 -27.16 4.12
N ALA A 183 -9.34 -27.58 5.38
CA ALA A 183 -8.57 -28.73 5.89
C ALA A 183 -8.96 -30.07 5.20
N ALA A 184 -10.21 -30.20 4.74
CA ALA A 184 -10.69 -31.37 4.03
C ALA A 184 -10.39 -31.35 2.52
N THR A 185 -9.92 -30.24 1.96
CA THR A 185 -9.73 -30.07 0.52
C THR A 185 -8.28 -30.36 0.11
N PRO A 186 -8.02 -31.39 -0.72
CA PRO A 186 -6.66 -31.70 -1.17
C PRO A 186 -6.00 -30.51 -1.89
N GLY A 187 -4.74 -30.24 -1.52
CA GLY A 187 -3.95 -29.13 -2.06
C GLY A 187 -4.22 -27.77 -1.41
N LEU A 188 -5.13 -27.68 -0.43
CA LEU A 188 -5.27 -26.50 0.41
C LEU A 188 -4.68 -26.75 1.80
N ARG A 189 -4.11 -25.68 2.39
CA ARG A 189 -3.65 -25.67 3.78
C ARG A 189 -4.31 -24.52 4.52
N PHE A 190 -4.92 -24.81 5.67
CA PHE A 190 -5.45 -23.76 6.54
C PHE A 190 -4.30 -23.02 7.22
N ASP A 191 -4.08 -21.77 6.84
CA ASP A 191 -2.98 -20.93 7.33
C ASP A 191 -3.43 -19.99 8.46
N GLY A 192 -4.73 -19.93 8.78
CA GLY A 192 -5.25 -19.18 9.93
C GLY A 192 -6.37 -18.20 9.58
N LEU A 193 -6.45 -17.12 10.35
CA LEU A 193 -7.48 -16.10 10.24
C LEU A 193 -6.88 -14.74 9.85
N MET A 194 -7.67 -13.88 9.22
CA MET A 194 -7.31 -12.48 9.02
C MET A 194 -8.47 -11.53 9.24
N THR A 195 -8.13 -10.27 9.49
CA THR A 195 -9.11 -9.17 9.50
C THR A 195 -8.47 -7.85 9.07
N TYR A 196 -9.29 -6.87 8.67
CA TYR A 196 -8.83 -5.52 8.33
C TYR A 196 -9.92 -4.45 8.53
N PRO A 197 -9.59 -3.32 9.20
CA PRO A 197 -8.41 -3.12 10.03
C PRO A 197 -8.54 -3.90 11.34
N THR A 198 -7.43 -4.15 12.03
CA THR A 198 -7.49 -4.63 13.41
C THR A 198 -8.20 -3.62 14.31
N SER A 199 -9.09 -4.12 15.18
CA SER A 199 -9.90 -3.34 16.10
C SER A 199 -10.08 -4.10 17.43
N ALA A 200 -10.77 -3.50 18.39
CA ALA A 200 -11.12 -4.19 19.64
C ALA A 200 -11.94 -5.47 19.39
N GLN A 201 -12.79 -5.49 18.36
CA GLN A 201 -13.57 -6.66 17.96
C GLN A 201 -12.69 -7.82 17.47
N THR A 202 -11.47 -7.54 16.98
CA THR A 202 -10.49 -8.59 16.64
C THR A 202 -10.18 -9.48 17.85
N ARG A 203 -10.00 -8.89 19.03
CA ARG A 203 -9.74 -9.62 20.28
C ARG A 203 -10.95 -10.45 20.69
N VAL A 204 -12.14 -9.84 20.67
CA VAL A 204 -13.41 -10.51 21.02
C VAL A 204 -13.64 -11.73 20.13
N PHE A 205 -13.46 -11.59 18.81
CA PHE A 205 -13.60 -12.70 17.86
C PHE A 205 -12.62 -13.82 18.16
N LEU A 206 -11.35 -13.51 18.48
CA LEU A 206 -10.35 -14.53 18.80
C LEU A 206 -10.64 -15.27 20.11
N GLU A 207 -11.13 -14.58 21.14
CA GLU A 207 -11.47 -15.19 22.43
C GLU A 207 -12.59 -16.23 22.26
N GLU A 208 -13.53 -15.99 21.34
CA GLU A 208 -14.56 -16.96 20.97
C GLU A 208 -14.02 -18.05 20.00
N ALA A 209 -13.20 -17.67 19.02
CA ALA A 209 -12.72 -18.57 17.97
C ALA A 209 -11.77 -19.66 18.50
N ARG A 210 -10.82 -19.32 19.37
CA ARG A 210 -9.82 -20.27 19.87
C ARG A 210 -10.43 -21.53 20.51
N PRO A 211 -11.35 -21.44 21.48
CA PRO A 211 -11.97 -22.64 22.05
C PRO A 211 -12.83 -23.41 21.04
N ALA A 212 -13.54 -22.72 20.15
CA ALA A 212 -14.37 -23.37 19.12
C ALA A 212 -13.52 -24.17 18.11
N PHE A 213 -12.40 -23.60 17.66
CA PHE A 213 -11.45 -24.27 16.78
C PHE A 213 -10.77 -25.46 17.48
N ALA A 214 -10.31 -25.28 18.72
CA ALA A 214 -9.69 -26.35 19.50
C ALA A 214 -10.65 -27.54 19.74
N ALA A 215 -11.92 -27.27 20.06
CA ALA A 215 -12.95 -28.31 20.21
C ALA A 215 -13.22 -29.08 18.91
N ALA A 216 -12.94 -28.47 17.75
CA ALA A 216 -13.01 -29.10 16.44
C ALA A 216 -11.70 -29.79 16.00
N GLY A 217 -10.66 -29.79 16.83
CA GLY A 217 -9.35 -30.34 16.50
C GLY A 217 -8.57 -29.53 15.46
N LEU A 218 -8.89 -28.24 15.30
CA LEU A 218 -8.18 -27.32 14.40
C LEU A 218 -7.41 -26.29 15.22
N GLU A 219 -6.16 -26.06 14.84
CA GLU A 219 -5.38 -24.93 15.36
C GLU A 219 -5.62 -23.69 14.50
N ILE A 220 -5.44 -22.50 15.08
CA ILE A 220 -5.35 -21.23 14.35
C ILE A 220 -3.86 -20.89 14.29
N PRO A 221 -3.15 -21.19 13.18
CA PRO A 221 -1.69 -21.05 13.14
C PRO A 221 -1.22 -19.60 13.13
N MET A 222 -2.10 -18.69 12.70
CA MET A 222 -1.80 -17.28 12.52
C MET A 222 -3.08 -16.45 12.61
N LEU A 223 -3.02 -15.30 13.27
CA LEU A 223 -3.89 -14.17 13.03
C LEU A 223 -3.13 -13.08 12.27
N SER A 224 -3.53 -12.82 11.03
CA SER A 224 -3.03 -11.69 10.24
C SER A 224 -3.93 -10.46 10.42
N GLY A 225 -3.39 -9.35 10.91
CA GLY A 225 -4.14 -8.10 11.14
C GLY A 225 -3.42 -6.84 10.64
N GLY A 226 -3.83 -5.69 11.18
CA GLY A 226 -3.18 -4.40 10.98
C GLY A 226 -3.94 -3.46 10.05
N GLY A 227 -3.36 -2.27 9.94
CA GLY A 227 -3.83 -1.15 9.14
C GLY A 227 -2.98 0.05 9.52
N SER A 228 -2.41 0.74 8.52
CA SER A 228 -1.44 1.82 8.77
C SER A 228 -1.91 2.88 9.79
N PRO A 229 -3.20 3.31 9.81
CA PRO A 229 -3.69 4.27 10.81
C PRO A 229 -3.50 3.84 12.28
N GLY A 230 -3.50 2.54 12.58
CA GLY A 230 -3.40 2.00 13.93
C GLY A 230 -2.15 1.15 14.16
N ALA A 231 -1.15 1.22 13.26
CA ALA A 231 -0.03 0.28 13.24
C ALA A 231 0.76 0.25 14.56
N TRP A 232 1.07 1.43 15.12
CA TRP A 232 1.92 1.57 16.31
C TRP A 232 1.28 1.16 17.64
N ALA A 233 -0.02 0.85 17.64
CA ALA A 233 -0.75 0.36 18.82
C ALA A 233 -1.33 -1.05 18.62
N VAL A 234 -1.09 -1.69 17.47
CA VAL A 234 -1.76 -2.95 17.12
C VAL A 234 -1.50 -4.07 18.13
N HIS A 235 -0.31 -4.10 18.73
CA HIS A 235 0.10 -5.08 19.73
C HIS A 235 -0.69 -4.95 21.04
N GLU A 236 -1.22 -3.77 21.33
CA GLU A 236 -2.09 -3.51 22.49
C GLU A 236 -3.54 -3.90 22.19
N ILE A 237 -3.99 -3.66 20.94
CA ILE A 237 -5.37 -3.87 20.51
C ILE A 237 -5.73 -5.36 20.52
N ALA A 238 -4.96 -6.19 19.81
CA ALA A 238 -5.24 -7.62 19.68
C ALA A 238 -3.94 -8.43 19.49
N PRO A 239 -3.90 -9.69 19.96
CA PRO A 239 -2.73 -10.55 19.79
C PRO A 239 -2.68 -11.06 18.33
N ILE A 240 -2.09 -10.26 17.44
CA ILE A 240 -1.84 -10.63 16.04
C ILE A 240 -0.44 -11.23 15.89
N ASP A 241 -0.30 -12.20 14.98
CA ASP A 241 0.98 -12.84 14.67
C ASP A 241 1.66 -12.19 13.46
N GLU A 242 0.87 -11.60 12.56
CA GLU A 242 1.34 -10.97 11.33
C GLU A 242 0.64 -9.62 11.10
N MET A 243 1.40 -8.56 10.80
CA MET A 243 0.87 -7.22 10.49
C MET A 243 1.00 -6.90 9.00
N ARG A 244 -0.13 -6.52 8.38
CA ARG A 244 -0.24 -6.09 6.98
C ARG A 244 -0.50 -4.59 6.88
N VAL A 245 0.59 -3.83 6.78
CA VAL A 245 0.58 -2.37 6.59
C VAL A 245 1.32 -1.99 5.30
N GLY A 246 0.92 -0.91 4.65
CA GLY A 246 1.48 -0.49 3.36
C GLY A 246 1.84 0.99 3.33
N THR A 247 0.87 1.84 3.65
CA THR A 247 0.99 3.31 3.56
C THR A 247 2.20 3.87 4.30
N TYR A 248 2.63 3.23 5.40
CA TYR A 248 3.74 3.67 6.24
C TYR A 248 5.04 3.97 5.48
N ILE A 249 5.28 3.30 4.34
CA ILE A 249 6.48 3.54 3.52
C ILE A 249 6.57 5.00 3.04
N TYR A 250 5.43 5.60 2.68
CA TYR A 250 5.35 6.96 2.17
C TYR A 250 4.70 7.92 3.17
N ASN A 251 3.73 7.45 3.96
CA ASN A 251 2.76 8.24 4.70
C ASN A 251 2.03 9.27 3.83
N ASP A 252 1.00 9.88 4.41
CA ASP A 252 0.17 10.89 3.76
C ASP A 252 -0.58 11.68 4.83
N ARG A 253 -1.34 12.69 4.40
CA ARG A 253 -2.15 13.49 5.33
C ARG A 253 -3.14 12.64 6.12
N ALA A 254 -3.67 11.54 5.55
CA ALA A 254 -4.55 10.65 6.30
C ALA A 254 -3.80 9.94 7.44
N MET A 255 -2.56 9.48 7.22
CA MET A 255 -1.74 8.89 8.29
C MET A 255 -1.38 9.90 9.38
N VAL A 256 -1.13 11.15 8.99
CA VAL A 256 -0.89 12.24 9.96
C VAL A 256 -2.13 12.52 10.79
N GLY A 257 -3.30 12.60 10.15
CA GLY A 257 -4.58 12.77 10.82
C GLY A 257 -4.96 11.64 11.78
N ALA A 258 -4.53 10.41 11.46
CA ALA A 258 -4.69 9.25 12.34
C ALA A 258 -3.70 9.22 13.52
N GLY A 259 -2.72 10.13 13.56
CA GLY A 259 -1.63 10.11 14.55
C GLY A 259 -0.61 8.99 14.30
N ALA A 260 -0.66 8.32 13.14
CA ALA A 260 0.27 7.26 12.78
C ALA A 260 1.61 7.78 12.22
N ALA A 261 1.66 9.06 11.85
CA ALA A 261 2.82 9.70 11.25
C ALA A 261 2.85 11.19 11.61
N THR A 262 4.00 11.83 11.51
CA THR A 262 4.11 13.30 11.47
C THR A 262 4.30 13.78 10.03
N LEU A 263 4.26 15.10 9.79
CA LEU A 263 4.57 15.65 8.46
C LEU A 263 6.00 15.28 8.00
N ASP A 264 6.94 15.14 8.93
CA ASP A 264 8.32 14.76 8.62
C ASP A 264 8.44 13.29 8.19
N ASP A 265 7.44 12.47 8.51
CA ASP A 265 7.35 11.07 8.09
C ASP A 265 6.72 10.92 6.68
N CYS A 266 6.20 11.99 6.07
CA CYS A 266 5.65 12.00 4.71
C CYS A 266 6.78 12.02 3.67
N ALA A 267 7.18 10.83 3.20
CA ALA A 267 8.19 10.67 2.18
C ALA A 267 7.71 11.08 0.78
N MET A 268 6.42 10.88 0.45
CA MET A 268 5.88 11.28 -0.85
C MET A 268 5.28 12.68 -0.81
N VAL A 269 5.71 13.53 -1.73
CA VAL A 269 5.12 14.83 -2.03
C VAL A 269 4.86 14.96 -3.52
N VAL A 270 3.78 15.64 -3.89
CA VAL A 270 3.52 16.03 -5.28
C VAL A 270 4.02 17.46 -5.47
N TRP A 271 4.87 17.66 -6.46
CA TRP A 271 5.25 18.99 -6.93
C TRP A 271 4.29 19.44 -8.01
N ALA A 272 3.80 20.67 -7.88
CA ALA A 272 2.89 21.30 -8.82
C ALA A 272 3.33 22.75 -9.08
N THR A 273 2.92 23.31 -10.21
CA THR A 273 3.16 24.71 -10.57
C THR A 273 1.88 25.52 -10.46
N VAL A 274 1.99 26.73 -9.92
CA VAL A 274 0.91 27.73 -9.94
C VAL A 274 0.80 28.28 -11.37
N ILE A 275 -0.20 27.83 -12.10
CA ILE A 275 -0.41 28.20 -13.52
C ILE A 275 -1.37 29.37 -13.70
N SER A 276 -2.10 29.78 -12.66
CA SER A 276 -2.96 30.97 -12.72
C SER A 276 -3.19 31.62 -11.36
N ARG A 277 -3.29 32.96 -11.36
CA ARG A 277 -3.68 33.80 -10.21
C ARG A 277 -4.87 34.69 -10.60
N PRO A 278 -6.06 34.11 -10.85
CA PRO A 278 -7.18 34.85 -11.44
C PRO A 278 -7.90 35.79 -10.46
N ALA A 279 -7.60 35.71 -9.16
CA ALA A 279 -8.11 36.62 -8.14
C ALA A 279 -7.15 36.66 -6.95
N GLU A 280 -7.22 37.71 -6.14
CA GLU A 280 -6.33 37.89 -4.98
C GLU A 280 -6.32 36.66 -4.04
N GLY A 281 -7.52 36.15 -3.70
CA GLY A 281 -7.68 34.99 -2.82
C GLY A 281 -7.60 33.62 -3.51
N ARG A 282 -7.24 33.53 -4.81
CA ARG A 282 -7.33 32.26 -5.55
C ARG A 282 -6.11 31.98 -6.42
N ALA A 283 -5.51 30.80 -6.25
CA ALA A 283 -4.49 30.25 -7.13
C ALA A 283 -5.01 28.99 -7.83
N ILE A 284 -4.50 28.69 -9.02
CA ILE A 284 -4.77 27.45 -9.75
C ILE A 284 -3.44 26.71 -9.96
N LEU A 285 -3.43 25.43 -9.59
CA LEU A 285 -2.30 24.51 -9.78
C LEU A 285 -2.51 23.64 -11.03
N ASP A 286 -1.42 23.20 -11.65
CA ASP A 286 -1.39 22.24 -12.76
C ASP A 286 -1.61 20.77 -12.35
N CYS A 287 -2.02 20.52 -11.11
CA CYS A 287 -2.36 19.19 -10.61
C CYS A 287 -3.85 19.11 -10.26
N GLY A 288 -4.54 18.10 -10.77
CA GLY A 288 -5.93 17.82 -10.48
C GLY A 288 -6.16 16.42 -9.90
N SER A 289 -7.35 15.88 -10.12
CA SER A 289 -7.74 14.54 -9.66
C SER A 289 -6.99 13.41 -10.37
N LYS A 290 -6.43 13.67 -11.56
CA LYS A 290 -5.52 12.73 -12.26
C LYS A 290 -4.12 12.70 -11.66
N THR A 291 -3.81 13.57 -10.71
CA THR A 291 -2.55 13.57 -9.96
C THR A 291 -2.78 13.26 -8.48
N LEU A 292 -3.65 14.02 -7.81
CA LEU A 292 -3.87 13.96 -6.36
C LEU A 292 -4.95 12.96 -5.94
N SER A 293 -5.72 12.41 -6.89
CA SER A 293 -7.03 11.79 -6.66
C SER A 293 -8.11 12.80 -6.22
N SER A 294 -9.29 12.29 -5.86
CA SER A 294 -10.38 13.07 -5.26
C SER A 294 -10.65 12.67 -3.81
N ASP A 295 -9.72 11.96 -3.17
CA ASP A 295 -9.89 11.51 -1.80
C ASP A 295 -9.81 12.70 -0.84
N MET A 296 -10.78 12.78 0.08
CA MET A 296 -10.74 13.71 1.21
C MET A 296 -10.29 12.97 2.46
N VAL A 297 -9.69 13.71 3.40
CA VAL A 297 -9.48 13.24 4.77
C VAL A 297 -10.71 13.55 5.63
N ALA A 298 -10.78 12.96 6.81
CA ALA A 298 -11.85 13.27 7.76
C ALA A 298 -11.85 14.78 8.10
N PRO A 299 -13.03 15.40 8.31
CA PRO A 299 -13.13 16.86 8.52
C PRO A 299 -12.24 17.40 9.65
N GLU A 300 -12.03 16.62 10.70
CA GLU A 300 -11.17 16.93 11.85
C GLU A 300 -9.68 17.00 11.50
N VAL A 301 -9.24 16.30 10.45
CA VAL A 301 -7.85 16.35 9.94
C VAL A 301 -7.66 17.62 9.09
N GLY A 302 -8.74 18.08 8.46
CA GLY A 302 -8.82 19.38 7.80
C GLY A 302 -9.42 19.30 6.39
N PRO A 303 -9.62 20.47 5.77
CA PRO A 303 -10.34 20.56 4.51
C PRO A 303 -9.44 20.25 3.30
N GLY A 304 -10.08 19.98 2.15
CA GLY A 304 -9.46 20.01 0.83
C GLY A 304 -8.73 18.73 0.42
N TYR A 305 -8.11 18.78 -0.76
CA TYR A 305 -7.56 17.63 -1.49
C TYR A 305 -6.03 17.43 -1.34
N GLY A 306 -5.45 18.01 -0.29
CA GLY A 306 -4.02 17.91 0.02
C GLY A 306 -3.60 19.01 0.99
N LEU A 307 -2.40 18.92 1.52
CA LEU A 307 -1.78 19.93 2.38
C LEU A 307 -0.60 20.57 1.65
N MET A 308 -0.54 21.89 1.61
CA MET A 308 0.62 22.64 1.09
C MET A 308 1.52 23.05 2.26
N PRO A 309 2.66 22.38 2.52
CA PRO A 309 3.46 22.62 3.72
C PRO A 309 4.01 24.05 3.80
N ASP A 310 4.34 24.65 2.65
CA ASP A 310 4.84 26.02 2.54
C ASP A 310 3.74 27.08 2.69
N TYR A 311 2.47 26.66 2.56
CA TYR A 311 1.28 27.50 2.66
C TYR A 311 0.22 26.80 3.52
N PRO A 312 0.44 26.61 4.83
CA PRO A 312 -0.42 25.77 5.67
C PRO A 312 -1.85 26.32 5.83
N ASP A 313 -2.05 27.62 5.63
CA ASP A 313 -3.38 28.27 5.62
C ASP A 313 -4.10 28.16 4.26
N ALA A 314 -3.43 27.63 3.23
CA ALA A 314 -4.02 27.41 1.92
C ALA A 314 -4.88 26.14 1.92
N VAL A 315 -5.98 26.18 1.16
CA VAL A 315 -6.86 25.02 1.01
C VAL A 315 -7.06 24.71 -0.46
N ILE A 316 -6.69 23.51 -0.89
CA ILE A 316 -7.07 22.98 -2.21
C ILE A 316 -8.56 22.65 -2.15
N THR A 317 -9.41 23.61 -2.49
CA THR A 317 -10.88 23.55 -2.31
C THR A 317 -11.59 22.71 -3.36
N ARG A 318 -10.97 22.54 -4.53
CA ARG A 318 -11.54 21.76 -5.64
C ARG A 318 -10.43 21.17 -6.49
N VAL A 319 -10.62 19.92 -6.91
CA VAL A 319 -9.86 19.29 -7.97
C VAL A 319 -10.77 19.02 -9.17
N ASN A 320 -10.39 19.53 -10.33
CA ASN A 320 -10.85 19.06 -11.64
C ASN A 320 -9.83 18.04 -12.16
N GLU A 321 -9.98 17.54 -13.40
CA GLU A 321 -9.05 16.52 -13.94
C GLU A 321 -7.57 16.95 -13.85
N GLU A 322 -7.26 18.14 -14.36
CA GLU A 322 -5.88 18.67 -14.50
C GLU A 322 -5.63 19.95 -13.67
N HIS A 323 -6.62 20.40 -12.89
CA HIS A 323 -6.53 21.68 -12.18
C HIS A 323 -6.91 21.57 -10.71
N GLY A 324 -6.09 22.17 -9.85
CA GLY A 324 -6.35 22.32 -8.42
C GLY A 324 -6.69 23.77 -8.10
N THR A 325 -7.90 24.06 -7.66
CA THR A 325 -8.28 25.38 -7.17
C THR A 325 -7.86 25.52 -5.72
N VAL A 326 -7.04 26.53 -5.43
CA VAL A 326 -6.55 26.82 -4.08
C VAL A 326 -7.13 28.13 -3.58
N ASP A 327 -7.78 28.08 -2.43
CA ASP A 327 -8.10 29.25 -1.62
C ASP A 327 -6.84 29.65 -0.84
N VAL A 328 -6.35 30.86 -1.10
CA VAL A 328 -5.19 31.46 -0.44
C VAL A 328 -5.56 32.79 0.24
N SER A 329 -6.85 33.04 0.46
CA SER A 329 -7.35 34.27 1.10
C SER A 329 -6.83 34.43 2.52
N ARG A 330 -6.56 33.33 3.21
CA ARG A 330 -6.03 33.28 4.58
C ARG A 330 -4.51 33.29 4.66
N CYS A 331 -3.81 33.14 3.55
CA CYS A 331 -2.35 33.07 3.56
C CYS A 331 -1.74 34.48 3.69
N ALA A 332 -0.85 34.65 4.66
CA ALA A 332 -0.10 35.90 4.84
C ALA A 332 0.79 36.22 3.63
N LYS A 333 1.52 35.22 3.13
CA LYS A 333 2.19 35.22 1.83
C LYS A 333 1.41 34.32 0.89
N LYS A 334 1.15 34.78 -0.33
CA LYS A 334 0.42 34.01 -1.36
C LYS A 334 1.41 33.47 -2.38
N PRO A 335 1.16 32.27 -2.92
CA PRO A 335 2.02 31.71 -3.95
C PRO A 335 1.95 32.53 -5.25
N GLU A 336 3.08 32.70 -5.92
CA GLU A 336 3.23 33.51 -7.13
C GLU A 336 2.92 32.72 -8.40
N LEU A 337 2.60 33.40 -9.51
CA LEU A 337 2.45 32.75 -10.81
C LEU A 337 3.78 32.15 -11.25
N GLY A 338 3.79 30.87 -11.64
CA GLY A 338 4.98 30.11 -11.98
C GLY A 338 5.73 29.53 -10.79
N GLU A 339 5.30 29.82 -9.56
CA GLU A 339 5.89 29.21 -8.37
C GLU A 339 5.60 27.72 -8.32
N ARG A 340 6.61 26.95 -7.93
CA ARG A 340 6.47 25.53 -7.64
C ARG A 340 6.12 25.33 -6.18
N VAL A 341 5.11 24.53 -5.93
CA VAL A 341 4.61 24.25 -4.59
C VAL A 341 4.62 22.75 -4.32
N ARG A 342 4.81 22.41 -3.04
CA ARG A 342 4.74 21.04 -2.55
C ARG A 342 3.35 20.75 -2.02
N ILE A 343 2.86 19.54 -2.28
CA ILE A 343 1.59 19.04 -1.79
C ILE A 343 1.82 17.68 -1.15
N ILE A 344 1.55 17.55 0.13
CA ILE A 344 1.38 16.26 0.77
C ILE A 344 -0.02 15.76 0.38
N PRO A 345 -0.13 14.65 -0.38
CA PRO A 345 -1.42 14.17 -0.82
C PRO A 345 -2.24 13.64 0.37
N ASN A 346 -3.56 13.59 0.20
CA ASN A 346 -4.43 12.99 1.19
C ASN A 346 -4.24 11.46 1.29
N HIS A 347 -3.94 10.81 0.14
CA HIS A 347 -3.82 9.35 0.06
C HIS A 347 -2.81 8.91 -1.01
N THR A 348 -1.63 8.47 -0.61
CA THR A 348 -0.51 8.17 -1.54
C THR A 348 -0.72 6.94 -2.42
N CYS A 349 -1.53 5.96 -1.98
CA CYS A 349 -1.75 4.73 -2.75
C CYS A 349 -2.39 5.03 -4.11
N VAL A 350 -3.35 5.96 -4.14
CA VAL A 350 -4.04 6.34 -5.37
C VAL A 350 -3.15 7.20 -6.25
N VAL A 351 -2.40 8.15 -5.66
CA VAL A 351 -1.39 8.94 -6.37
C VAL A 351 -0.42 8.03 -7.12
N THR A 352 0.16 7.03 -6.45
CA THR A 352 1.06 6.06 -7.10
C THR A 352 0.37 5.33 -8.26
N ASN A 353 -0.90 4.94 -8.12
CA ASN A 353 -1.62 4.23 -9.19
C ASN A 353 -1.98 5.13 -10.39
N LEU A 354 -1.91 6.45 -10.25
CA LEU A 354 -2.19 7.42 -11.31
C LEU A 354 -0.96 7.73 -12.18
N HIS A 355 0.25 7.41 -11.72
CA HIS A 355 1.50 7.76 -12.41
C HIS A 355 2.23 6.53 -12.94
N ASP A 356 2.77 6.61 -14.16
CA ASP A 356 3.57 5.56 -14.78
C ASP A 356 4.95 5.40 -14.12
N GLU A 357 5.46 6.47 -13.50
CA GLU A 357 6.72 6.49 -12.77
C GLU A 357 6.65 7.36 -11.51
N VAL A 358 7.59 7.16 -10.60
CA VAL A 358 7.81 8.02 -9.44
C VAL A 358 9.27 8.45 -9.38
N VAL A 359 9.51 9.71 -9.04
CA VAL A 359 10.85 10.27 -8.88
C VAL A 359 11.33 10.05 -7.46
N PHE A 360 12.61 9.72 -7.31
CA PHE A 360 13.29 9.58 -6.02
C PHE A 360 14.33 10.68 -5.87
N ALA A 361 14.40 11.24 -4.66
CA ALA A 361 15.33 12.30 -4.33
C ALA A 361 15.99 12.07 -2.97
N ARG A 362 17.15 12.70 -2.76
CA ARG A 362 17.79 12.89 -1.45
C ARG A 362 18.23 14.34 -1.35
N ASP A 363 17.91 15.00 -0.24
CA ASP A 363 18.24 16.41 0.00
C ASP A 363 17.86 17.35 -1.16
N GLY A 364 16.72 17.08 -1.80
CA GLY A 364 16.22 17.83 -2.96
C GLY A 364 16.99 17.60 -4.27
N GLU A 365 17.99 16.72 -4.30
CA GLU A 365 18.65 16.27 -5.53
C GLU A 365 17.96 15.03 -6.09
N VAL A 366 17.68 15.03 -7.39
CA VAL A 366 17.08 13.89 -8.08
C VAL A 366 18.10 12.76 -8.16
N VAL A 367 17.71 11.61 -7.61
CA VAL A 367 18.50 10.39 -7.61
C VAL A 367 18.14 9.50 -8.81
N GLY A 368 16.89 9.57 -9.26
CA GLY A 368 16.39 8.90 -10.45
C GLY A 368 14.87 8.75 -10.44
N SER A 369 14.30 8.18 -11.50
CA SER A 369 12.89 7.83 -11.59
C SER A 369 12.75 6.33 -11.84
N TRP A 370 11.73 5.70 -11.25
CA TRP A 370 11.41 4.29 -11.52
C TRP A 370 10.00 4.13 -12.06
N PRO A 371 9.80 3.28 -13.09
CA PRO A 371 8.48 2.91 -13.56
C PRO A 371 7.73 2.14 -12.48
N ILE A 372 6.40 2.23 -12.47
CA ILE A 372 5.50 1.55 -11.53
C ILE A 372 4.84 0.37 -12.26
N PRO A 373 5.49 -0.81 -12.33
CA PRO A 373 5.03 -1.91 -13.19
C PRO A 373 3.69 -2.51 -12.76
N ALA A 374 3.32 -2.38 -11.48
CA ALA A 374 2.03 -2.84 -10.96
C ALA A 374 0.93 -1.73 -10.98
N ARG A 375 1.17 -0.62 -11.69
CA ARG A 375 0.15 0.41 -11.93
C ARG A 375 -1.02 -0.17 -12.71
N GLY A 376 -2.25 0.11 -12.27
CA GLY A 376 -3.46 -0.34 -12.97
C GLY A 376 -3.68 -1.87 -12.94
N MET A 377 -2.84 -2.64 -12.25
CA MET A 377 -2.98 -4.09 -12.11
C MET A 377 -4.08 -4.47 -11.11
N THR A 378 -5.31 -4.07 -11.40
CA THR A 378 -6.47 -4.20 -10.50
C THR A 378 -7.28 -5.48 -10.73
N ARG A 379 -6.79 -6.41 -11.55
CA ARG A 379 -7.47 -7.65 -11.97
C ARG A 379 -6.88 -8.91 -11.36
#